data_AF-A0A835Z0U2-F1
#
_entry.id   AF-A0A835Z0U2-F1
#
_cell.length_a   1.000
_cell.length_b   1.000
_cell.length_c   1.000
_cell.angle_alpha   90.00
_cell.angle_beta   90.00
_cell.angle_gamma   90.00
#
_symmetry.space_group_name_H-M   'P 1'
#
loop_
_entity.id
_entity.type
_entity.pdbx_description
1 polymer ?
#
loop_
_entity_poly.entity_id
_entity_poly.type
_entity_poly.pdbx_seq_one_letter_code
_entity_poly.pdbx_strand_id
1 'polypeptide(L)'
;MSLSKPFIADLAPNTVHQFVDEGVLALLNANPDLVRHLEAKGAAEKGKKRASDRHYDDGVQVMANMLARTRLEDGGRAIAYAYGKNRKAGQLYAKTKGSLQTAPTYTRHALTHGVLRDWDMANAFFAICRDVCRMINIPCPMINDYCDNREATLEGICTRLSVRRGEAKSLLLATLNGLTNFSRQELQGDTWLHRFADECERVQACFVRAYPEVAAKKKGKPNVRGKVTGDVLGGFMAGILK
;
A
#
# COMPACT_ATOMS: atom_id res chain seq x y z
N MET A 1 4.52 34.17 21.58
CA MET A 1 3.91 32.83 21.51
C MET A 1 4.82 31.94 20.68
N SER A 2 5.60 31.09 21.34
CA SER A 2 6.57 30.19 20.71
C SER A 2 5.86 28.96 20.21
N LEU A 3 5.91 28.70 18.90
CA LEU A 3 5.40 27.47 18.31
C LEU A 3 6.30 26.31 18.73
N SER A 4 5.75 25.43 19.57
CA SER A 4 6.36 24.17 19.96
C SER A 4 6.75 23.34 18.74
N LYS A 5 7.97 22.79 18.79
CA LYS A 5 8.64 21.95 17.79
C LYS A 5 7.73 20.87 17.16
N PRO A 6 7.96 20.48 15.90
CA PRO A 6 7.24 19.37 15.27
C PRO A 6 7.54 18.04 15.99
N PHE A 7 6.48 17.31 16.31
CA PHE A 7 6.44 16.06 17.09
C PHE A 7 7.05 14.83 16.36
N ILE A 8 7.75 15.02 15.24
CA ILE A 8 8.32 13.94 14.42
C ILE A 8 9.76 14.29 14.02
N ALA A 9 10.59 14.58 15.03
CA ALA A 9 12.03 14.46 14.92
C ALA A 9 12.44 13.42 15.98
N ASP A 10 13.29 12.47 15.60
CA ASP A 10 13.93 11.46 16.48
C ASP A 10 13.34 10.05 16.55
N LEU A 11 12.73 9.53 15.48
CA LEU A 11 12.68 8.06 15.30
C LEU A 11 13.95 7.58 14.60
N ALA A 12 14.91 7.09 15.39
CA ALA A 12 16.14 6.50 14.88
C ALA A 12 15.82 5.29 13.97
N PRO A 13 16.58 5.06 12.89
CA PRO A 13 16.32 3.99 11.91
C PRO A 13 16.47 2.54 12.43
N ASN A 14 16.66 2.35 13.74
CA ASN A 14 16.79 1.06 14.42
C ASN A 14 15.83 0.91 15.62
N THR A 15 14.74 1.68 15.67
CA THR A 15 13.79 1.61 16.79
C THR A 15 13.03 0.27 16.73
N VAL A 16 13.24 -0.58 17.73
CA VAL A 16 12.44 -1.79 17.95
C VAL A 16 11.06 -1.34 18.43
N HIS A 17 10.04 -1.51 17.60
CA HIS A 17 8.67 -1.29 18.06
C HIS A 17 8.23 -2.53 18.84
N GLN A 18 8.09 -2.36 20.15
CA GLN A 18 7.53 -3.36 21.05
C GLN A 18 6.01 -3.38 20.85
N PHE A 19 5.47 -4.54 20.50
CA PHE A 19 4.04 -4.79 20.50
C PHE A 19 3.78 -5.85 21.57
N VAL A 20 3.21 -5.40 22.69
CA VAL A 20 2.63 -6.28 23.70
C VAL A 20 1.19 -6.52 23.27
N ASP A 21 0.78 -7.78 23.17
CA ASP A 21 -0.60 -8.10 22.80
C ASP A 21 -1.14 -9.22 23.69
N GLU A 22 -1.74 -8.80 24.81
CA GLU A 22 -2.49 -9.69 25.69
C GLU A 22 -3.73 -10.29 24.99
N GLY A 23 -4.28 -9.63 23.98
CA GLY A 23 -5.45 -10.09 23.23
C GLY A 23 -5.12 -11.24 22.27
N VAL A 24 -3.98 -11.17 21.60
CA VAL A 24 -3.46 -12.28 20.77
C VAL A 24 -3.07 -13.47 21.64
N LEU A 25 -2.47 -13.21 22.79
CA LEU A 25 -2.21 -14.26 23.80
C LEU A 25 -3.51 -14.92 24.27
N ALA A 26 -4.56 -14.15 24.57
CA ALA A 26 -5.86 -14.69 24.95
C ALA A 26 -6.50 -15.53 23.85
N LEU A 27 -6.46 -15.05 22.59
CA LEU A 27 -7.05 -15.75 21.43
C LEU A 27 -6.35 -17.08 21.13
N LEU A 28 -5.03 -17.12 21.27
CA LEU A 28 -4.21 -18.31 21.01
C LEU A 28 -4.27 -19.31 22.15
N ASN A 29 -4.30 -18.84 23.40
CA ASN A 29 -4.50 -19.69 24.57
C ASN A 29 -5.91 -20.31 24.58
N ALA A 30 -6.91 -19.60 24.05
CA ALA A 30 -8.27 -20.12 23.92
C ALA A 30 -8.43 -21.17 22.81
N ASN A 31 -7.48 -21.32 21.88
CA ASN A 31 -7.60 -22.21 20.73
C ASN A 31 -6.30 -23.00 20.44
N PRO A 32 -5.87 -23.90 21.35
CA PRO A 32 -4.63 -24.67 21.19
C PRO A 32 -4.63 -25.62 19.98
N ASP A 33 -5.81 -26.04 19.52
CA ASP A 33 -5.96 -26.85 18.31
C ASP A 33 -5.75 -26.03 17.03
N LEU A 34 -6.11 -24.75 17.06
CA LEU A 34 -5.80 -23.82 15.98
C LEU A 34 -4.28 -23.68 15.88
N VAL A 35 -3.57 -23.44 16.98
CA VAL A 35 -2.10 -23.33 16.98
C VAL A 35 -1.43 -24.58 16.39
N ARG A 36 -1.82 -25.78 16.85
CA ARG A 36 -1.29 -27.07 16.32
C ARG A 36 -1.62 -27.27 14.85
N HIS A 37 -2.81 -26.87 14.40
CA HIS A 37 -3.21 -26.96 13.00
C HIS A 37 -2.41 -26.00 12.10
N LEU A 38 -2.14 -24.77 12.56
CA LEU A 38 -1.34 -23.78 11.83
C LEU A 38 0.13 -24.23 11.70
N GLU A 39 0.70 -24.81 12.76
CA GLU A 39 2.05 -25.37 12.77
C GLU A 39 2.20 -26.56 11.81
N ALA A 40 1.23 -27.51 11.84
CA ALA A 40 1.24 -28.68 10.97
C ALA A 40 1.07 -28.33 9.48
N LYS A 41 0.22 -27.34 9.15
CA LYS A 41 0.02 -26.87 7.76
C LYS A 41 1.23 -26.14 7.19
N GLY A 42 1.93 -25.34 8.01
CA GLY A 42 3.13 -24.60 7.58
C GLY A 42 4.26 -25.51 7.08
N ALA A 43 4.26 -26.78 7.47
CA ALA A 43 5.24 -27.78 7.03
C ALA A 43 4.85 -28.51 5.73
N ALA A 44 3.59 -28.51 5.31
CA ALA A 44 3.06 -29.53 4.40
C ALA A 44 2.80 -29.11 2.94
N GLU A 45 2.68 -27.83 2.58
CA GLU A 45 2.03 -27.48 1.30
C GLU A 45 2.91 -26.73 0.29
N LYS A 46 3.52 -27.49 -0.63
CA LYS A 46 3.96 -27.03 -1.97
C LYS A 46 3.01 -27.59 -3.03
N GLY A 47 1.88 -26.92 -3.29
CA GLY A 47 0.93 -27.31 -4.33
C GLY A 47 0.08 -26.13 -4.83
N LYS A 48 -0.33 -26.14 -6.11
CA LYS A 48 -1.14 -25.07 -6.74
C LYS A 48 -2.58 -25.10 -6.24
N LYS A 49 -2.98 -24.09 -5.45
CA LYS A 49 -4.32 -23.95 -4.84
C LYS A 49 -5.23 -22.97 -5.58
N ARG A 50 -6.55 -23.12 -5.37
CA ARG A 50 -7.60 -22.19 -5.85
C ARG A 50 -7.41 -20.79 -5.22
N ALA A 51 -7.92 -19.74 -5.85
CA ALA A 51 -7.67 -18.36 -5.42
C ALA A 51 -8.24 -18.01 -4.03
N SER A 52 -9.39 -18.59 -3.66
CA SER A 52 -10.00 -18.44 -2.34
C SER A 52 -9.18 -19.09 -1.23
N ASP A 53 -8.64 -20.28 -1.49
CA ASP A 53 -7.89 -21.07 -0.50
C ASP A 53 -6.55 -20.39 -0.20
N ARG A 54 -5.94 -19.75 -1.21
CA ARG A 54 -4.74 -18.92 -1.06
C ARG A 54 -4.91 -17.81 -0.02
N HIS A 55 -6.05 -17.12 0.00
CA HIS A 55 -6.25 -15.99 0.93
C HIS A 55 -6.36 -16.41 2.40
N TYR A 56 -6.95 -17.57 2.69
CA TYR A 56 -7.02 -18.12 4.04
C TYR A 56 -5.65 -18.65 4.49
N ASP A 57 -4.99 -19.41 3.61
CA ASP A 57 -3.66 -19.97 3.89
C ASP A 57 -2.60 -18.88 4.08
N ASP A 58 -2.71 -17.76 3.36
CA ASP A 58 -1.81 -16.61 3.52
C ASP A 58 -1.91 -15.99 4.93
N GLY A 59 -3.12 -15.85 5.49
CA GLY A 59 -3.32 -15.30 6.83
C GLY A 59 -2.84 -16.25 7.92
N VAL A 60 -3.17 -17.52 7.78
CA VAL A 60 -2.67 -18.63 8.61
C VAL A 60 -1.14 -18.65 8.64
N GLN A 61 -0.50 -18.59 7.46
CA GLN A 61 0.94 -18.63 7.35
C GLN A 61 1.60 -17.38 7.93
N VAL A 62 0.99 -16.20 7.76
CA VAL A 62 1.46 -14.96 8.39
C VAL A 62 1.40 -15.07 9.91
N MET A 63 0.29 -15.60 10.46
CA MET A 63 0.14 -15.83 11.89
C MET A 63 1.16 -16.84 12.41
N ALA A 64 1.33 -17.98 11.74
CA ALA A 64 2.36 -18.96 12.10
C ALA A 64 3.76 -18.33 12.11
N ASN A 65 4.09 -17.50 11.12
CA ASN A 65 5.37 -16.78 11.06
C ASN A 65 5.50 -15.72 12.17
N MET A 66 4.41 -15.12 12.64
CA MET A 66 4.41 -14.25 13.81
C MET A 66 4.72 -15.08 15.05
N LEU A 67 4.06 -16.23 15.23
CA LEU A 67 4.16 -17.07 16.42
C LEU A 67 5.45 -17.89 16.53
N ALA A 68 6.09 -18.20 15.41
CA ALA A 68 7.38 -18.89 15.40
C ALA A 68 8.55 -18.01 15.89
N ARG A 69 8.31 -16.73 16.20
CA ARG A 69 9.37 -15.81 16.65
C ARG A 69 9.78 -16.08 18.10
N THR A 70 10.91 -15.54 18.48
CA THR A 70 11.27 -15.45 19.90
C THR A 70 10.26 -14.55 20.60
N ARG A 71 9.67 -15.07 21.68
CA ARG A 71 8.80 -14.33 22.58
C ARG A 71 9.69 -13.45 23.46
N LEU A 72 9.29 -12.19 23.62
CA LEU A 72 9.91 -11.25 24.55
C LEU A 72 9.43 -11.53 25.99
N GLU A 73 10.10 -10.96 26.98
CA GLU A 73 9.77 -11.13 28.41
C GLU A 73 8.34 -10.68 28.75
N ASP A 74 7.86 -9.62 28.10
CA ASP A 74 6.49 -9.09 28.19
C ASP A 74 5.44 -9.93 27.43
N GLY A 75 5.88 -11.04 26.81
CA GLY A 75 5.05 -11.90 25.98
C GLY A 75 4.84 -11.41 24.56
N GLY A 76 5.32 -10.21 24.22
CA GLY A 76 5.31 -9.63 22.88
C GLY A 76 6.31 -10.27 21.93
N ARG A 77 6.33 -9.77 20.68
CA ARG A 77 7.23 -10.28 19.63
C ARG A 77 7.78 -9.12 18.81
N ALA A 78 9.10 -8.96 18.82
CA ALA A 78 9.75 -7.85 18.12
C ALA A 78 9.66 -7.99 16.60
N ILE A 79 9.39 -6.87 15.92
CA ILE A 79 9.49 -6.75 14.46
C ILE A 79 10.46 -5.63 14.12
N ALA A 80 11.56 -5.99 13.45
CA ALA A 80 12.51 -5.02 12.91
C ALA A 80 11.98 -4.46 11.58
N TYR A 81 11.94 -3.14 11.47
CA TYR A 81 11.60 -2.41 10.26
C TYR A 81 12.82 -1.71 9.70
N ALA A 82 12.89 -1.61 8.38
CA ALA A 82 13.90 -0.82 7.71
C ALA A 82 13.43 -0.39 6.33
N TYR A 83 14.11 0.60 5.75
CA TYR A 83 13.89 0.98 4.37
C TYR A 83 14.27 -0.15 3.40
N GLY A 84 13.69 -0.07 2.20
CA GLY A 84 14.02 -0.96 1.09
C GLY A 84 15.52 -0.95 0.77
N LYS A 85 16.01 -2.01 0.10
CA LYS A 85 17.44 -2.17 -0.21
C LYS A 85 18.01 -0.89 -0.85
N ASN A 86 19.10 -0.38 -0.27
CA ASN A 86 19.80 0.83 -0.70
C ASN A 86 18.99 2.14 -0.61
N ARG A 87 17.94 2.20 0.21
CA ARG A 87 17.20 3.45 0.50
C ARG A 87 17.49 3.93 1.92
N LYS A 88 17.61 5.25 2.08
CA LYS A 88 17.80 5.92 3.39
C LYS A 88 16.53 6.58 3.93
N ALA A 89 15.47 6.62 3.13
CA ALA A 89 14.17 7.20 3.47
C ALA A 89 13.06 6.55 2.64
N GLY A 90 11.80 6.84 2.98
CA GLY A 90 10.60 6.37 2.30
C GLY A 90 9.85 5.30 3.08
N GLN A 91 9.24 4.34 2.36
CA GLN A 91 8.44 3.30 3.01
C GLN A 91 9.32 2.33 3.82
N LEU A 92 8.91 2.07 5.07
CA LEU A 92 9.47 1.02 5.90
C LEU A 92 8.87 -0.33 5.52
N TYR A 93 9.71 -1.36 5.56
CA TYR A 93 9.32 -2.75 5.36
C TYR A 93 9.80 -3.57 6.55
N ALA A 94 8.95 -4.49 7.01
CA ALA A 94 9.38 -5.50 7.94
C ALA A 94 10.51 -6.34 7.33
N LYS A 95 11.61 -6.54 8.07
CA LYS A 95 12.77 -7.32 7.62
C LYS A 95 12.51 -8.82 7.53
N THR A 96 11.41 -9.28 8.12
CA THR A 96 11.12 -10.69 8.37
C THR A 96 9.65 -10.98 8.07
N LYS A 97 9.35 -12.22 7.66
CA LYS A 97 7.97 -12.68 7.42
C LYS A 97 7.17 -12.69 8.72
N GLY A 98 5.85 -12.57 8.64
CA GLY A 98 5.01 -12.51 9.84
C GLY A 98 4.97 -11.11 10.44
N SER A 99 4.64 -10.10 9.63
CA SER A 99 4.41 -8.73 10.09
C SER A 99 2.98 -8.29 9.79
N LEU A 100 2.45 -7.33 10.56
CA LEU A 100 1.12 -6.76 10.31
C LEU A 100 1.02 -6.08 8.94
N GLN A 101 2.14 -5.58 8.40
CA GLN A 101 2.21 -4.99 7.05
C GLN A 101 1.95 -6.02 5.96
N THR A 102 2.36 -7.27 6.18
CA THR A 102 2.13 -8.40 5.25
C THR A 102 0.87 -9.20 5.57
N ALA A 103 0.22 -8.93 6.71
CA ALA A 103 -0.99 -9.64 7.11
C ALA A 103 -2.17 -9.24 6.22
N PRO A 104 -3.00 -10.20 5.79
CA PRO A 104 -4.28 -9.90 5.16
C PRO A 104 -5.13 -8.98 6.04
N THR A 105 -5.97 -8.16 5.41
CA THR A 105 -6.81 -7.18 6.10
C THR A 105 -7.65 -7.79 7.21
N TYR A 106 -8.27 -8.95 6.96
CA TYR A 106 -9.10 -9.62 7.96
C TYR A 106 -8.28 -10.09 9.18
N THR A 107 -7.06 -10.61 8.96
CA THR A 107 -6.14 -11.00 10.03
C THR A 107 -5.73 -9.77 10.83
N ARG A 108 -5.34 -8.68 10.15
CA ARG A 108 -4.97 -7.44 10.82
C ARG A 108 -6.12 -6.92 11.68
N HIS A 109 -7.32 -6.81 11.10
CA HIS A 109 -8.49 -6.34 11.82
C HIS A 109 -8.80 -7.19 13.05
N ALA A 110 -8.71 -8.53 12.94
CA ALA A 110 -8.92 -9.43 14.06
C ALA A 110 -7.89 -9.23 15.17
N LEU A 111 -6.60 -9.09 14.81
CA LEU A 111 -5.52 -8.87 15.78
C LEU A 111 -5.60 -7.49 16.44
N THR A 112 -6.11 -6.48 15.74
CA THR A 112 -6.10 -5.10 16.21
C THR A 112 -7.43 -4.64 16.80
N HIS A 113 -8.47 -5.48 16.78
CA HIS A 113 -9.82 -5.09 17.17
C HIS A 113 -9.89 -4.67 18.64
N GLY A 114 -10.33 -3.43 18.90
CA GLY A 114 -10.47 -2.90 20.26
C GLY A 114 -9.15 -2.53 20.95
N VAL A 115 -8.00 -2.85 20.34
CA VAL A 115 -6.67 -2.61 20.92
C VAL A 115 -5.98 -1.43 20.25
N LEU A 116 -6.05 -1.33 18.92
CA LEU A 116 -5.36 -0.28 18.16
C LEU A 116 -6.34 0.68 17.50
N ARG A 117 -5.91 1.94 17.35
CA ARG A 117 -6.54 2.93 16.50
C ARG A 117 -5.72 3.08 15.23
N ASP A 118 -6.32 2.75 14.09
CA ASP A 118 -5.68 2.90 12.78
C ASP A 118 -5.94 4.31 12.22
N TRP A 119 -4.90 4.93 11.68
CA TRP A 119 -4.95 6.26 11.06
C TRP A 119 -4.44 6.14 9.62
N ASP A 120 -5.36 6.19 8.66
CA ASP A 120 -5.02 6.07 7.24
C ASP A 120 -5.10 7.43 6.53
N MET A 121 -4.14 7.69 5.63
CA MET A 121 -4.14 8.88 4.81
C MET A 121 -5.10 8.68 3.63
N ALA A 122 -6.25 9.34 3.69
CA ALA A 122 -7.21 9.29 2.60
C ALA A 122 -6.61 9.85 1.30
N ASN A 123 -6.69 9.06 0.22
CA ASN A 123 -6.36 9.49 -1.14
C ASN A 123 -4.90 9.95 -1.36
N ALA A 124 -3.96 9.55 -0.50
CA ALA A 124 -2.59 10.04 -0.50
C ALA A 124 -1.93 10.02 -1.89
N PHE A 125 -2.05 8.92 -2.64
CA PHE A 125 -1.39 8.76 -3.93
C PHE A 125 -1.77 9.84 -4.96
N PHE A 126 -3.05 10.19 -5.04
CA PHE A 126 -3.53 11.23 -5.96
C PHE A 126 -3.25 12.63 -5.45
N ALA A 127 -3.36 12.86 -4.14
CA ALA A 127 -3.02 14.14 -3.53
C ALA A 127 -1.54 14.49 -3.75
N ILE A 128 -0.64 13.52 -3.54
CA ILE A 128 0.79 13.71 -3.79
C ILE A 128 1.05 13.91 -5.28
N CYS A 129 0.39 13.14 -6.16
CA CYS A 129 0.52 13.33 -7.60
C CYS A 129 0.14 14.76 -8.02
N ARG A 130 -1.00 15.25 -7.53
CA ARG A 130 -1.47 16.62 -7.74
C ARG A 130 -0.43 17.65 -7.30
N ASP A 131 0.10 17.50 -6.09
CA ASP A 131 1.02 18.47 -5.51
C ASP A 131 2.37 18.45 -6.24
N VAL A 132 2.89 17.27 -6.59
CA VAL A 132 4.10 17.14 -7.43
C VAL A 132 3.89 17.78 -8.80
N CYS A 133 2.75 17.50 -9.45
CA CYS A 133 2.42 18.12 -10.73
C CYS A 133 2.38 19.65 -10.64
N ARG A 134 1.82 20.22 -9.56
CA ARG A 134 1.85 21.67 -9.31
C ARG A 134 3.27 22.19 -9.15
N MET A 135 4.11 21.51 -8.36
CA MET A 135 5.50 21.91 -8.11
C MET A 135 6.32 21.99 -9.40
N ILE A 136 6.12 21.06 -10.34
CA ILE A 136 6.86 21.01 -11.60
C ILE A 136 6.04 21.51 -12.81
N ASN A 137 4.99 22.30 -12.56
CA ASN A 137 4.17 22.96 -13.57
C ASN A 137 3.57 22.03 -14.65
N ILE A 138 3.12 20.84 -14.25
CA ILE A 138 2.34 19.93 -15.10
C ILE A 138 0.85 20.15 -14.83
N PRO A 139 0.07 20.61 -15.83
CA PRO A 139 -1.39 20.67 -15.70
C PRO A 139 -1.95 19.26 -15.44
N CYS A 140 -2.85 19.14 -14.46
CA CYS A 140 -3.52 17.87 -14.14
C CYS A 140 -5.01 18.08 -13.74
N PRO A 141 -5.83 18.70 -14.62
CA PRO A 141 -7.23 18.99 -14.32
C PRO A 141 -8.06 17.77 -13.92
N MET A 142 -7.83 16.59 -14.50
CA MET A 142 -8.63 15.39 -14.17
C MET A 142 -8.27 14.82 -12.80
N ILE A 143 -6.99 14.84 -12.44
CA ILE A 143 -6.51 14.46 -11.10
C ILE A 143 -7.00 15.48 -10.05
N ASN A 144 -6.96 16.79 -10.37
CA ASN A 144 -7.54 17.83 -9.53
C ASN A 144 -9.03 17.56 -9.28
N ASP A 145 -9.81 17.41 -10.35
CA ASP A 145 -11.24 17.14 -10.28
C ASP A 145 -11.54 15.89 -9.44
N TYR A 146 -10.80 14.79 -9.64
CA TYR A 146 -10.95 13.59 -8.81
C TYR A 146 -10.60 13.83 -7.33
N CYS A 147 -9.57 14.63 -7.02
CA CYS A 147 -9.22 14.93 -5.63
C CYS A 147 -10.30 15.76 -4.94
N ASP A 148 -10.89 16.71 -5.67
CA ASP A 148 -11.85 17.67 -5.14
C ASP A 148 -13.28 17.08 -5.08
N ASN A 149 -13.62 16.19 -6.02
CA ASN A 149 -14.97 15.60 -6.19
C ASN A 149 -14.98 14.07 -6.00
N ARG A 150 -14.01 13.52 -5.26
CA ARG A 150 -13.74 12.07 -5.17
C ARG A 150 -14.96 11.18 -4.99
N GLU A 151 -15.84 11.53 -4.06
CA GLU A 151 -17.00 10.69 -3.74
C GLU A 151 -17.99 10.63 -4.91
N ALA A 152 -18.30 11.79 -5.50
CA ALA A 152 -19.16 11.88 -6.68
C ALA A 152 -18.53 11.21 -7.91
N THR A 153 -17.21 11.36 -8.11
CA THR A 153 -16.50 10.67 -9.20
C THR A 153 -16.58 9.15 -9.06
N LEU A 154 -16.33 8.63 -7.86
CA LEU A 154 -16.38 7.17 -7.60
C LEU A 154 -17.80 6.63 -7.78
N GLU A 155 -18.82 7.34 -7.28
CA GLU A 155 -20.22 6.96 -7.47
C GLU A 155 -20.60 6.94 -8.96
N GLY A 156 -20.19 7.98 -9.70
CA GLY A 156 -20.41 8.04 -11.14
C GLY A 156 -19.79 6.86 -11.89
N ILE A 157 -18.57 6.47 -11.54
CA ILE A 157 -17.89 5.30 -12.13
C ILE A 157 -18.64 4.01 -11.77
N CYS A 158 -19.03 3.84 -10.50
CA CYS A 158 -19.80 2.68 -10.05
C CYS A 158 -21.11 2.53 -10.83
N THR A 159 -21.86 3.62 -11.01
CA THR A 159 -23.11 3.61 -11.76
C THR A 159 -22.90 3.30 -13.24
N ARG A 160 -21.91 3.94 -13.89
CA ARG A 160 -21.69 3.76 -15.33
C ARG A 160 -21.14 2.39 -15.70
N LEU A 161 -20.24 1.84 -14.89
CA LEU A 161 -19.59 0.56 -15.17
C LEU A 161 -20.23 -0.62 -14.42
N SER A 162 -21.25 -0.38 -13.59
CA SER A 162 -21.86 -1.40 -12.72
C SER A 162 -20.83 -2.14 -11.84
N VAL A 163 -19.85 -1.41 -11.32
CA VAL A 163 -18.76 -1.95 -10.48
C VAL A 163 -18.88 -1.48 -9.04
N ARG A 164 -18.27 -2.24 -8.12
CA ARG A 164 -18.18 -1.85 -6.71
C ARG A 164 -17.20 -0.69 -6.55
N ARG A 165 -17.40 0.08 -5.49
CA ARG A 165 -16.51 1.21 -5.13
C ARG A 165 -15.04 0.82 -4.99
N GLY A 166 -14.75 -0.38 -4.48
CA GLY A 166 -13.39 -0.90 -4.40
C GLY A 166 -12.75 -1.07 -5.78
N GLU A 167 -13.51 -1.59 -6.74
CA GLU A 167 -13.09 -1.81 -8.12
C GLU A 167 -12.88 -0.48 -8.85
N ALA A 168 -13.78 0.49 -8.66
CA ALA A 168 -13.62 1.86 -9.17
C ALA A 168 -12.34 2.54 -8.65
N LYS A 169 -12.04 2.40 -7.36
CA LYS A 169 -10.78 2.91 -6.78
C LYS A 169 -9.55 2.21 -7.37
N SER A 170 -9.60 0.88 -7.46
CA SER A 170 -8.54 0.08 -8.04
C SER A 170 -8.29 0.44 -9.50
N LEU A 171 -9.35 0.73 -10.26
CA LEU A 171 -9.27 1.22 -11.64
C LEU A 171 -8.48 2.53 -11.71
N LEU A 172 -8.91 3.57 -11.00
CA LEU A 172 -8.22 4.87 -11.03
C LEU A 172 -6.75 4.74 -10.61
N LEU A 173 -6.48 3.95 -9.56
CA LEU A 173 -5.13 3.72 -9.06
C LEU A 173 -4.26 2.97 -10.08
N ALA A 174 -4.82 1.97 -10.75
CA ALA A 174 -4.12 1.23 -11.79
C ALA A 174 -3.78 2.15 -12.97
N THR A 175 -4.73 2.98 -13.41
CA THR A 175 -4.54 3.94 -14.51
C THR A 175 -3.39 4.91 -14.23
N LEU A 176 -3.35 5.52 -13.04
CA LEU A 176 -2.24 6.42 -12.67
C LEU A 176 -0.90 5.67 -12.54
N ASN A 177 -0.94 4.39 -12.13
CA ASN A 177 0.22 3.51 -12.14
C ASN A 177 0.57 2.93 -13.53
N GLY A 178 -0.02 3.41 -14.62
CA GLY A 178 0.30 2.95 -15.98
C GLY A 178 -0.17 1.52 -16.28
N LEU A 179 -1.13 1.02 -15.50
CA LEU A 179 -1.80 -0.26 -15.70
C LEU A 179 -3.25 0.02 -16.10
N THR A 180 -3.54 0.02 -17.39
CA THR A 180 -4.93 0.09 -17.86
C THR A 180 -5.49 -1.33 -17.90
N ASN A 181 -6.23 -1.71 -16.86
CA ASN A 181 -6.93 -3.01 -16.81
C ASN A 181 -8.16 -3.04 -17.74
N PHE A 182 -8.54 -1.90 -18.32
CA PHE A 182 -9.58 -1.80 -19.33
C PHE A 182 -8.95 -1.39 -20.65
N SER A 183 -9.31 -2.08 -21.71
CA SER A 183 -9.17 -1.59 -23.07
C SER A 183 -9.93 -0.27 -23.20
N ARG A 184 -9.44 0.63 -24.06
CA ARG A 184 -10.19 1.85 -24.43
C ARG A 184 -11.59 1.53 -24.96
N GLN A 185 -11.82 0.31 -25.43
CA GLN A 185 -13.12 -0.18 -25.88
C GLN A 185 -14.06 -0.48 -24.71
N GLU A 186 -13.56 -0.99 -23.59
CA GLU A 186 -14.36 -1.22 -22.38
C GLU A 186 -14.74 0.07 -21.64
N LEU A 187 -14.08 1.19 -21.97
CA LEU A 187 -14.42 2.53 -21.48
C LEU A 187 -15.46 3.25 -22.37
N GLN A 188 -15.98 2.59 -23.42
CA GLN A 188 -16.89 3.19 -24.39
C GLN A 188 -18.06 3.90 -23.71
N GLY A 189 -18.12 5.23 -23.90
CA GLY A 189 -19.18 6.10 -23.40
C GLY A 189 -18.78 6.97 -22.21
N ASP A 190 -17.71 6.65 -21.47
CA ASP A 190 -17.26 7.47 -20.34
C ASP A 190 -16.16 8.46 -20.76
N THR A 191 -16.61 9.64 -21.19
CA THR A 191 -15.72 10.74 -21.59
C THR A 191 -14.79 11.19 -20.46
N TRP A 192 -15.19 11.04 -19.20
CA TRP A 192 -14.37 11.44 -18.06
C TRP A 192 -13.21 10.45 -17.85
N LEU A 193 -13.48 9.14 -17.84
CA LEU A 193 -12.45 8.11 -17.66
C LEU A 193 -11.41 8.13 -18.80
N HIS A 194 -11.85 8.40 -20.04
CA HIS A 194 -10.94 8.57 -21.16
C HIS A 194 -9.99 9.76 -20.95
N ARG A 195 -10.53 10.93 -20.61
CA ARG A 195 -9.72 12.13 -20.34
C ARG A 195 -8.78 11.92 -19.16
N PHE A 196 -9.25 11.24 -18.11
CA PHE A 196 -8.44 10.89 -16.95
C PHE A 196 -7.28 9.96 -17.32
N ALA A 197 -7.52 8.95 -18.17
CA ALA A 197 -6.48 8.05 -18.65
C ALA A 197 -5.44 8.77 -19.53
N ASP A 198 -5.89 9.58 -20.48
CA ASP A 198 -5.00 10.38 -21.34
C ASP A 198 -4.15 11.35 -20.50
N GLU A 199 -4.74 11.97 -19.47
CA GLU A 199 -4.01 12.80 -18.52
C GLU A 199 -2.97 12.00 -17.72
N CYS A 200 -3.32 10.82 -17.21
CA CYS A 200 -2.38 9.96 -16.49
C CYS A 200 -1.19 9.57 -17.38
N GLU A 201 -1.44 9.17 -18.62
CA GLU A 201 -0.38 8.84 -19.59
C GLU A 201 0.57 10.04 -19.82
N ARG A 202 -0.02 11.24 -19.97
CA ARG A 202 0.74 12.49 -20.14
C ARG A 202 1.57 12.83 -18.90
N VAL A 203 0.98 12.75 -17.71
CA VAL A 203 1.68 12.99 -16.43
C VAL A 203 2.84 12.02 -16.26
N GLN A 204 2.62 10.72 -16.50
CA GLN A 204 3.67 9.70 -16.42
C GLN A 204 4.81 9.99 -17.39
N ALA A 205 4.51 10.39 -18.64
CA ALA A 205 5.52 10.77 -19.61
C ALA A 205 6.31 12.02 -19.16
N CYS A 206 5.64 12.99 -18.52
CA CYS A 206 6.30 14.16 -17.96
C CYS A 206 7.22 13.78 -16.78
N PHE A 207 6.83 12.86 -15.91
CA PHE A 207 7.70 12.35 -14.84
C PHE A 207 8.93 11.63 -15.37
N VAL A 208 8.79 10.82 -16.43
CA VAL A 208 9.95 10.18 -17.07
C VAL A 208 10.95 11.22 -17.61
N ARG A 209 10.44 12.32 -18.18
CA ARG A 209 11.28 13.41 -18.71
C ARG A 209 11.90 14.26 -17.59
N ALA A 210 11.14 14.55 -16.53
CA ALA A 210 11.59 15.38 -15.42
C ALA A 210 12.59 14.66 -14.50
N TYR A 211 12.50 13.33 -14.38
CA TYR A 211 13.34 12.51 -13.50
C TYR A 211 14.06 11.37 -14.26
N PRO A 212 14.96 11.70 -15.21
CA PRO A 212 15.63 10.71 -16.06
C PRO A 212 16.48 9.71 -15.25
N GLU A 213 17.02 10.10 -14.10
CA GLU A 213 17.77 9.25 -13.19
C GLU A 213 16.90 8.19 -12.49
N VAL A 214 15.63 8.51 -12.25
CA VAL A 214 14.63 7.53 -11.78
C VAL A 214 14.26 6.59 -12.94
N ALA A 215 14.05 7.15 -14.14
CA ALA A 215 13.72 6.36 -15.33
C ALA A 215 14.82 5.37 -15.72
N ALA A 216 16.09 5.77 -15.64
CA ALA A 216 17.23 4.91 -15.93
C ALA A 216 17.24 3.62 -15.09
N LYS A 217 16.87 3.71 -13.81
CA LYS A 217 16.77 2.57 -12.88
C LYS A 217 15.64 1.58 -13.23
N LYS A 218 14.73 1.96 -14.13
CA LYS A 218 13.58 1.17 -14.56
C LYS A 218 13.67 0.69 -16.01
N LYS A 219 14.74 1.04 -16.73
CA LYS A 219 14.95 0.62 -18.13
C LYS A 219 14.83 -0.90 -18.26
N GLY A 220 14.15 -1.35 -19.31
CA GLY A 220 13.91 -2.78 -19.59
C GLY A 220 12.85 -3.46 -18.73
N LYS A 221 12.22 -2.76 -17.77
CA LYS A 221 11.12 -3.32 -16.98
C LYS A 221 9.78 -3.13 -17.69
N PRO A 222 8.80 -4.05 -17.54
CA PRO A 222 7.44 -3.79 -17.99
C PRO A 222 6.86 -2.59 -17.22
N ASN A 223 6.01 -1.81 -17.89
CA ASN A 223 5.36 -0.62 -17.35
C ASN A 223 6.38 0.37 -16.71
N VAL A 224 7.37 0.81 -17.50
CA VAL A 224 8.40 1.76 -17.05
C VAL A 224 7.76 3.04 -16.51
N ARG A 225 6.81 3.61 -17.24
CA ARG A 225 6.12 4.87 -16.92
C ARG A 225 5.42 4.82 -15.56
N GLY A 226 4.66 3.76 -15.30
CA GLY A 226 4.04 3.52 -14.01
C GLY A 226 5.03 3.36 -12.86
N LYS A 227 6.09 2.57 -13.09
CA LYS A 227 7.14 2.35 -12.08
C LYS A 227 7.94 3.62 -11.76
N VAL A 228 8.16 4.48 -12.74
CA VAL A 228 8.77 5.80 -12.52
C VAL A 228 7.83 6.67 -11.71
N THR A 229 6.54 6.70 -12.06
CA THR A 229 5.52 7.44 -11.31
C THR A 229 5.50 7.05 -9.84
N GLY A 230 5.43 5.76 -9.53
CA GLY A 230 5.46 5.28 -8.14
C GLY A 230 6.74 5.67 -7.39
N ASP A 231 7.91 5.61 -8.04
CA ASP A 231 9.17 6.00 -7.41
C ASP A 231 9.30 7.53 -7.22
N VAL A 232 8.79 8.34 -8.16
CA VAL A 232 8.77 9.80 -8.05
C VAL A 232 7.88 10.21 -6.88
N LEU A 233 6.62 9.76 -6.85
CA LEU A 233 5.69 10.11 -5.79
C LEU A 233 6.19 9.63 -4.42
N GLY A 234 6.72 8.40 -4.34
CA GLY A 234 7.35 7.90 -3.12
C GLY A 234 8.62 8.68 -2.71
N GLY A 235 9.37 9.20 -3.69
CA GLY A 235 10.54 10.05 -3.46
C GLY A 235 10.18 11.41 -2.85
N PHE A 236 9.08 12.03 -3.30
CA PHE A 236 8.55 13.26 -2.71
C PHE A 236 8.05 13.06 -1.29
N MET A 237 7.27 11.99 -1.04
CA MET A 237 6.84 11.64 0.32
C MET A 237 8.01 11.48 1.29
N ALA A 238 9.12 10.93 0.79
CA ALA A 238 10.32 10.68 1.57
C ALA A 238 11.21 11.93 1.74
N GLY A 239 10.85 13.07 1.12
CA GLY A 239 11.70 14.26 1.06
C GLY A 239 13.01 14.06 0.28
N ILE A 240 13.09 13.01 -0.55
CA ILE A 240 14.28 12.68 -1.36
C ILE A 240 14.30 13.51 -2.65
N LEU A 241 13.12 13.68 -3.25
CA LEU A 241 12.93 14.49 -4.46
C LEU A 241 12.35 15.85 -4.09
N LYS A 242 12.70 16.87 -4.86
CA LYS A 242 12.23 18.24 -4.73
C LYS A 242 11.71 18.73 -6.07
#